data_AF-A0A811VDI1-F1
#
_entry.id   AF-A0A811VDI1-F1
#
_cell.length_a   1.000
_cell.length_b   1.000
_cell.length_c   1.000
_cell.angle_alpha   90.00
_cell.angle_beta   90.00
_cell.angle_gamma   90.00
#
_symmetry.space_group_name_H-M   'P 1'
#
loop_
_entity.id
_entity.type
_entity.pdbx_description
1 polymer ?
#
loop_
_entity_poly.entity_id
_entity_poly.type
_entity_poly.pdbx_seq_one_letter_code
_entity_poly.pdbx_strand_id
1 'polypeptide(L)'
;MLCVSTSLIAFLGTIEIILFGIRTVGTSDDVLRFLLRLNLWGNQCDISADTEKYTVKRKGPFEHLRAYEKNIIIDSTSSIINSLKTADHSNPVLVDFICDNSGYELVLDFILAHYLLEAKLADKIRFHLKAIPWFVTDATATDFHWTLQQLRKQNGRCTQEFAKIWLLNLNEGKFEVAEPDYFWTSPYEFYRMRDVRPDLYKKLTEAHMIIIKGDCNYRKLIGDFRWDASESFITCLRGFQPANICSLRIVKTEIICGMSPGKNEDLIKKNNEWMLSGEYGTIQFIENNYCSCSETLRDIMNPN
;
A
#
# COMPACT_ATOMS: atom_id res chain seq x y z
N MET A 1 -19.41 4.38 6.28
CA MET A 1 -20.08 3.07 6.43
C MET A 1 -20.86 2.62 5.17
N LEU A 2 -21.74 3.45 4.58
CA LEU A 2 -22.49 3.07 3.37
C LEU A 2 -21.59 2.67 2.18
N CYS A 3 -20.63 3.52 1.77
CA CYS A 3 -19.68 3.19 0.69
C CYS A 3 -18.85 1.93 0.98
N VAL A 4 -18.38 1.78 2.23
CA VAL A 4 -17.61 0.62 2.71
C VAL A 4 -18.39 -0.68 2.50
N SER A 5 -19.67 -0.67 2.87
CA SER A 5 -20.53 -1.84 2.71
C SER A 5 -20.81 -2.19 1.25
N THR A 6 -21.02 -1.18 0.39
CA THR A 6 -21.33 -1.42 -1.03
C THR A 6 -20.16 -2.05 -1.77
N SER A 7 -18.96 -1.48 -1.64
CA SER A 7 -17.73 -2.03 -2.23
C SER A 7 -17.48 -3.46 -1.75
N LEU A 8 -17.47 -3.67 -0.42
CA LEU A 8 -17.19 -4.99 0.16
C LEU A 8 -18.15 -6.06 -0.36
N ILE A 9 -19.46 -5.78 -0.37
CA ILE A 9 -20.49 -6.72 -0.82
C ILE A 9 -20.35 -7.04 -2.30
N ALA A 10 -20.06 -6.04 -3.14
CA ALA A 10 -19.90 -6.22 -4.58
C ALA A 10 -18.76 -7.19 -4.93
N PHE A 11 -17.71 -7.26 -4.10
CA PHE A 11 -16.51 -8.04 -4.37
C PHE A 11 -16.36 -9.32 -3.55
N LEU A 12 -17.35 -9.74 -2.75
CA LEU A 12 -17.26 -10.97 -1.94
C LEU A 12 -16.93 -12.23 -2.74
N GLY A 13 -17.53 -12.41 -3.92
CA GLY A 13 -17.22 -13.55 -4.79
C GLY A 13 -15.78 -13.53 -5.31
N THR A 14 -15.29 -12.34 -5.64
CA THR A 14 -13.90 -12.11 -6.09
C THR A 14 -12.91 -12.39 -4.95
N ILE A 15 -13.21 -11.91 -3.73
CA ILE A 15 -12.43 -12.18 -2.51
C ILE A 15 -12.34 -13.68 -2.26
N GLU A 16 -13.46 -14.41 -2.33
CA GLU A 16 -13.48 -15.87 -2.14
C GLU A 16 -12.57 -16.60 -3.13
N ILE A 17 -12.59 -16.20 -4.42
CA ILE A 17 -11.72 -16.77 -5.46
C ILE A 17 -10.24 -16.51 -5.18
N ILE A 18 -9.90 -15.28 -4.78
CA ILE A 18 -8.51 -14.91 -4.46
C ILE A 18 -8.01 -15.72 -3.25
N LEU A 19 -8.80 -15.76 -2.17
CA LEU A 19 -8.44 -16.49 -0.96
C LEU A 19 -8.34 -18.00 -1.19
N PHE A 20 -9.21 -18.56 -2.02
CA PHE A 20 -9.10 -19.96 -2.45
C PHE A 20 -7.77 -20.20 -3.18
N GLY A 21 -7.40 -19.31 -4.12
CA GLY A 21 -6.11 -19.36 -4.80
C GLY A 21 -4.93 -19.34 -3.83
N ILE A 22 -4.92 -18.38 -2.89
CA ILE A 22 -3.86 -18.25 -1.88
C ILE A 22 -3.76 -19.48 -0.99
N ARG A 23 -4.89 -20.08 -0.60
CA ARG A 23 -4.89 -21.33 0.17
C ARG A 23 -4.24 -22.49 -0.59
N THR A 24 -4.44 -22.56 -1.89
CA THR A 24 -4.01 -23.69 -2.72
C THR A 24 -2.60 -23.55 -3.26
N VAL A 25 -2.12 -22.33 -3.43
CA VAL A 25 -0.80 -22.04 -4.01
C VAL A 25 0.17 -21.74 -2.88
N GLY A 26 1.34 -22.39 -2.89
CA GLY A 26 2.39 -22.12 -1.92
C GLY A 26 3.00 -20.72 -2.07
N THR A 27 3.97 -20.42 -1.22
CA THR A 27 4.70 -19.14 -1.25
C THR A 27 5.75 -19.14 -2.37
N SER A 28 5.79 -18.09 -3.19
CA SER A 28 6.76 -17.89 -4.27
C SER A 28 6.84 -16.41 -4.66
N ASP A 29 7.95 -16.01 -5.28
CA ASP A 29 8.16 -14.64 -5.76
C ASP A 29 7.06 -14.22 -6.78
N ASP A 30 6.55 -15.15 -7.58
CA ASP A 30 5.47 -14.89 -8.54
C ASP A 30 4.13 -14.60 -7.85
N VAL A 31 3.82 -15.30 -6.75
CA VAL A 31 2.61 -15.02 -5.96
C VAL A 31 2.74 -13.66 -5.28
N LEU A 32 3.90 -13.33 -4.70
CA LEU A 32 4.10 -12.01 -4.10
C LEU A 32 4.00 -10.88 -5.13
N ARG A 33 4.59 -11.07 -6.32
CA ARG A 33 4.47 -10.13 -7.44
C ARG A 33 3.01 -9.93 -7.84
N PHE A 34 2.25 -11.02 -7.93
CA PHE A 34 0.82 -10.98 -8.22
C PHE A 34 0.07 -10.20 -7.13
N LEU A 35 0.33 -10.45 -5.85
CA LEU A 35 -0.35 -9.81 -4.74
C LEU A 35 -0.03 -8.31 -4.63
N LEU A 36 1.22 -7.89 -4.88
CA LEU A 36 1.59 -6.48 -4.94
C LEU A 36 0.83 -5.74 -6.05
N ARG A 37 0.71 -6.36 -7.22
CA ARG A 37 -0.05 -5.81 -8.36
C ARG A 37 -1.54 -5.81 -8.10
N LEU A 38 -2.08 -6.86 -7.48
CA LEU A 38 -3.47 -6.91 -7.05
C LEU A 38 -3.78 -5.77 -6.07
N ASN A 39 -2.88 -5.56 -5.11
CA ASN A 39 -3.02 -4.53 -4.09
C ASN A 39 -2.89 -3.10 -4.65
N LEU A 40 -2.07 -2.90 -5.69
CA LEU A 40 -2.05 -1.66 -6.49
C LEU A 40 -3.40 -1.38 -7.15
N TRP A 41 -4.00 -2.38 -7.82
CA TRP A 41 -5.20 -2.19 -8.63
C TRP A 41 -6.52 -2.32 -7.86
N GLY A 42 -6.48 -2.56 -6.54
CA GLY A 42 -7.67 -2.72 -5.70
C GLY A 42 -8.68 -1.58 -5.83
N ASN A 43 -8.18 -0.35 -5.91
CA ASN A 43 -8.98 0.87 -6.02
C ASN A 43 -9.64 1.05 -7.41
N GLN A 44 -9.14 0.38 -8.46
CA GLN A 44 -9.73 0.43 -9.81
C GLN A 44 -11.02 -0.38 -9.91
N CYS A 45 -11.11 -1.46 -9.12
CA CYS A 45 -12.31 -2.28 -9.05
C CYS A 45 -13.49 -1.49 -8.47
N ASP A 46 -13.26 -0.59 -7.49
CA ASP A 46 -14.30 0.25 -6.90
C ASP A 46 -14.83 1.33 -7.86
N ILE A 47 -13.94 2.01 -8.62
CA ILE A 47 -14.34 3.04 -9.61
C ILE A 47 -15.24 2.44 -10.70
N SER A 48 -15.00 1.17 -11.06
CA SER A 48 -15.75 0.50 -12.11
C SER A 48 -17.18 0.09 -11.70
N ALA A 49 -17.49 0.07 -10.40
CA ALA A 49 -18.82 -0.28 -9.90
C ALA A 49 -19.85 0.86 -10.06
N ASP A 50 -19.41 2.13 -10.11
CA ASP A 50 -20.27 3.31 -10.24
C ASP A 50 -20.58 3.70 -11.70
N THR A 51 -19.87 3.12 -12.68
CA THR A 51 -20.19 3.35 -14.10
C THR A 51 -20.94 2.16 -14.68
N GLU A 52 -22.12 2.41 -15.28
CA GLU A 52 -22.87 1.47 -16.13
C GLU A 52 -22.03 0.85 -17.30
N LYS A 53 -20.76 1.26 -17.43
CA LYS A 53 -19.78 0.78 -18.41
C LYS A 53 -19.19 -0.60 -18.08
N TYR A 54 -19.47 -1.20 -16.93
CA TYR A 54 -19.14 -2.62 -16.69
C TYR A 54 -20.27 -3.57 -17.15
N THR A 55 -20.59 -3.50 -18.45
CA THR A 55 -21.07 -4.67 -19.21
C THR A 55 -19.89 -5.58 -19.61
N VAL A 56 -18.82 -5.64 -18.81
CA VAL A 56 -17.76 -6.62 -18.98
C VAL A 56 -18.16 -7.88 -18.23
N LYS A 57 -18.81 -8.78 -18.97
CA LYS A 57 -18.93 -10.22 -18.70
C LYS A 57 -17.83 -10.74 -17.75
N ARG A 58 -18.21 -11.39 -16.64
CA ARG A 58 -17.61 -12.62 -16.07
C ARG A 58 -16.10 -12.86 -16.28
N LYS A 59 -15.23 -11.88 -16.10
CA LYS A 59 -13.78 -12.06 -16.16
C LYS A 59 -13.23 -11.97 -14.74
N GLY A 60 -12.63 -13.06 -14.25
CA GLY A 60 -12.13 -13.14 -12.88
C GLY A 60 -11.01 -12.12 -12.57
N PRO A 61 -10.64 -11.94 -11.29
CA PRO A 61 -9.63 -10.95 -10.86
C PRO A 61 -8.30 -11.06 -11.64
N PHE A 62 -7.93 -12.28 -12.02
CA PHE A 62 -6.74 -12.58 -12.82
C PHE A 62 -6.76 -12.02 -14.25
N GLU A 63 -7.92 -11.93 -14.88
CA GLU A 63 -8.04 -11.35 -16.23
C GLU A 63 -8.06 -9.82 -16.18
N HIS A 64 -8.65 -9.24 -15.13
CA HIS A 64 -8.60 -7.80 -14.90
C HIS A 64 -7.16 -7.33 -14.71
N LEU A 65 -6.38 -7.98 -13.84
CA LEU A 65 -4.98 -7.62 -13.63
C LEU A 65 -4.13 -7.71 -14.89
N ARG A 66 -4.33 -8.76 -15.70
CA ARG A 66 -3.64 -8.92 -16.99
C ARG A 66 -3.93 -7.77 -17.96
N ALA A 67 -5.12 -7.18 -17.92
CA ALA A 67 -5.47 -6.06 -18.78
C ALA A 67 -4.69 -4.77 -18.44
N TYR A 68 -4.38 -4.57 -17.16
CA TYR A 68 -3.70 -3.38 -16.63
C TYR A 68 -2.19 -3.56 -16.41
N GLU A 69 -1.65 -4.77 -16.62
CA GLU A 69 -0.22 -5.04 -16.41
C GLU A 69 0.68 -4.11 -17.24
N LYS A 70 0.31 -3.86 -18.50
CA LYS A 70 1.02 -2.93 -19.40
C LYS A 70 0.93 -1.46 -18.97
N ASN A 71 0.00 -1.14 -18.06
CA ASN A 71 -0.22 0.23 -17.57
C ASN A 71 0.53 0.50 -16.24
N ILE A 72 1.32 -0.46 -15.73
CA ILE A 72 2.26 -0.21 -14.65
C ILE A 72 3.47 0.52 -15.25
N ILE A 73 3.53 1.84 -15.07
CA ILE A 73 4.51 2.69 -15.73
C ILE A 73 5.83 2.81 -14.97
N ILE A 74 5.84 2.48 -13.69
CA ILE A 74 7.06 2.34 -12.87
C ILE A 74 6.86 1.05 -12.07
N ASP A 75 7.76 0.07 -12.23
CA ASP A 75 7.61 -1.25 -11.60
C ASP A 75 8.91 -1.63 -10.86
N SER A 76 8.90 -1.42 -9.54
CA SER A 76 9.99 -1.79 -8.64
C SER A 76 9.72 -3.10 -7.88
N THR A 77 8.78 -3.93 -8.37
CA THR A 77 8.35 -5.15 -7.67
C THR A 77 9.51 -6.09 -7.33
N SER A 78 10.46 -6.26 -8.25
CA SER A 78 11.61 -7.14 -8.00
C SER A 78 12.48 -6.64 -6.83
N SER A 79 12.66 -5.32 -6.71
CA SER A 79 13.43 -4.72 -5.60
C SER A 79 12.71 -4.86 -4.26
N ILE A 80 11.37 -4.72 -4.26
CA ILE A 80 10.53 -4.94 -3.06
C ILE A 80 10.66 -6.38 -2.58
N ILE A 81 10.52 -7.35 -3.49
CA ILE A 81 10.65 -8.78 -3.17
C ILE A 81 12.05 -9.08 -2.62
N ASN A 82 13.09 -8.56 -3.26
CA ASN A 82 14.47 -8.74 -2.79
C ASN A 82 14.69 -8.15 -1.40
N SER A 83 14.22 -6.93 -1.15
CA SER A 83 14.30 -6.26 0.16
C SER A 83 13.61 -7.07 1.26
N LEU A 84 12.41 -7.61 1.01
CA LEU A 84 11.71 -8.45 1.98
C LEU A 84 12.44 -9.77 2.27
N LYS A 85 13.02 -10.42 1.24
CA LYS A 85 13.74 -11.69 1.37
C LYS A 85 15.09 -11.57 2.06
N THR A 86 15.69 -10.38 2.00
CA THR A 86 17.02 -10.08 2.56
C THR A 86 16.92 -9.30 3.88
N ALA A 87 15.71 -9.18 4.45
CA ALA A 87 15.51 -8.56 5.74
C ALA A 87 16.37 -9.24 6.82
N ASP A 88 16.91 -8.44 7.74
CA ASP A 88 17.62 -8.97 8.89
C ASP A 88 16.61 -9.46 9.93
N HIS A 89 16.60 -10.77 10.16
CA HIS A 89 15.75 -11.43 11.15
C HIS A 89 16.38 -11.52 12.54
N SER A 90 17.46 -10.77 12.82
CA SER A 90 18.01 -10.59 14.17
C SER A 90 16.98 -9.99 15.14
N ASN A 91 16.05 -9.20 14.60
CA ASN A 91 14.86 -8.68 15.28
C ASN A 91 13.61 -9.00 14.44
N PRO A 92 12.41 -8.99 15.05
CA PRO A 92 11.17 -9.20 14.29
C PRO A 92 11.02 -8.20 13.13
N VAL A 93 10.80 -8.73 11.92
CA VAL A 93 10.62 -7.92 10.72
C VAL A 93 9.22 -7.32 10.71
N LEU A 94 9.14 -6.00 10.90
CA LEU A 94 7.89 -5.25 10.87
C LEU A 94 7.64 -4.64 9.48
N VAL A 95 6.42 -4.80 8.96
CA VAL A 95 5.95 -4.08 7.76
C VAL A 95 4.77 -3.19 8.11
N ASP A 96 4.91 -1.89 7.84
CA ASP A 96 3.84 -0.90 8.03
C ASP A 96 3.01 -0.76 6.75
N PHE A 97 1.69 -0.63 6.91
CA PHE A 97 0.76 -0.22 5.86
C PHE A 97 0.20 1.16 6.19
N ILE A 98 0.46 2.16 5.35
CA ILE A 98 -0.27 3.43 5.37
C ILE A 98 -1.47 3.27 4.43
N CYS A 99 -2.63 2.92 5.00
CA CYS A 99 -3.81 2.54 4.25
C CYS A 99 -4.46 3.75 3.53
N ASP A 100 -5.10 3.45 2.40
CA ASP A 100 -5.95 4.37 1.64
C ASP A 100 -7.41 4.06 1.94
N ASN A 101 -8.10 3.35 1.05
CA ASN A 101 -9.52 3.06 1.16
C ASN A 101 -9.85 1.87 2.06
N SER A 102 -11.06 1.93 2.62
CA SER A 102 -11.79 0.80 3.22
C SER A 102 -12.42 -0.09 2.13
N GLY A 103 -13.24 -1.06 2.51
CA GLY A 103 -13.95 -1.91 1.55
C GLY A 103 -13.02 -2.94 0.89
N TYR A 104 -13.17 -3.15 -0.42
CA TYR A 104 -12.41 -4.16 -1.16
C TYR A 104 -10.89 -3.93 -1.08
N GLU A 105 -10.41 -2.69 -1.21
CA GLU A 105 -8.98 -2.37 -1.14
C GLU A 105 -8.36 -2.81 0.21
N LEU A 106 -9.05 -2.54 1.32
CA LEU A 106 -8.59 -2.93 2.65
C LEU A 106 -8.51 -4.45 2.82
N VAL A 107 -9.42 -5.21 2.20
CA VAL A 107 -9.34 -6.68 2.20
C VAL A 107 -8.11 -7.16 1.42
N LEU A 108 -7.75 -6.50 0.33
CA LEU A 108 -6.51 -6.80 -0.40
C LEU A 108 -5.27 -6.47 0.43
N ASP A 109 -5.33 -5.45 1.28
CA ASP A 109 -4.25 -5.17 2.25
C ASP A 109 -4.13 -6.31 3.27
N PHE A 110 -5.25 -6.84 3.79
CA PHE A 110 -5.23 -8.00 4.70
C PHE A 110 -4.66 -9.25 4.03
N ILE A 111 -5.02 -9.47 2.77
CA ILE A 111 -4.51 -10.57 1.96
C ILE A 111 -2.99 -10.48 1.78
N LEU A 112 -2.48 -9.31 1.40
CA LEU A 112 -1.03 -9.11 1.24
C LEU A 112 -0.32 -9.25 2.59
N ALA A 113 -0.83 -8.61 3.64
CA ALA A 113 -0.31 -8.70 5.00
C ALA A 113 -0.23 -10.15 5.51
N HIS A 114 -1.29 -10.93 5.29
CA HIS A 114 -1.32 -12.34 5.65
C HIS A 114 -0.26 -13.14 4.87
N TYR A 115 -0.14 -12.89 3.57
CA TYR A 115 0.87 -13.56 2.76
C TYR A 115 2.29 -13.26 3.25
N LEU A 116 2.59 -12.03 3.64
CA LEU A 116 3.89 -11.66 4.18
C LEU A 116 4.22 -12.43 5.47
N LEU A 117 3.24 -12.64 6.35
CA LEU A 117 3.40 -13.47 7.54
C LEU A 117 3.59 -14.96 7.21
N GLU A 118 2.74 -15.53 6.35
CA GLU A 118 2.82 -16.96 5.98
C GLU A 118 4.13 -17.29 5.24
N ALA A 119 4.61 -16.37 4.40
CA ALA A 119 5.88 -16.49 3.69
C ALA A 119 7.11 -16.18 4.57
N LYS A 120 6.91 -15.81 5.84
CA LYS A 120 7.96 -15.39 6.77
C LYS A 120 8.81 -14.24 6.24
N LEU A 121 8.20 -13.37 5.44
CA LEU A 121 8.79 -12.13 4.93
C LEU A 121 8.56 -10.95 5.90
N ALA A 122 7.65 -11.13 6.85
CA ALA A 122 7.42 -10.26 7.99
C ALA A 122 7.04 -11.13 9.19
N ASP A 123 7.41 -10.69 10.38
CA ASP A 123 6.96 -11.27 11.65
C ASP A 123 5.75 -10.51 12.22
N LYS A 124 5.62 -9.24 11.84
CA LYS A 124 4.55 -8.35 12.29
C LYS A 124 4.13 -7.39 11.19
N ILE A 125 2.83 -7.10 11.14
CA ILE A 125 2.22 -6.11 10.26
C ILE A 125 1.53 -5.05 11.12
N ARG A 126 1.76 -3.77 10.81
CA ARG A 126 1.09 -2.67 11.50
C ARG A 126 0.36 -1.75 10.52
N PHE A 127 -0.93 -1.54 10.75
CA PHE A 127 -1.82 -0.77 9.88
C PHE A 127 -2.01 0.64 10.46
N HIS A 128 -1.65 1.65 9.68
CA HIS A 128 -1.91 3.05 9.96
C HIS A 128 -3.16 3.49 9.20
N LEU A 129 -4.18 3.87 9.96
CA LEU A 129 -5.52 4.22 9.49
C LEU A 129 -5.80 5.71 9.75
N LYS A 130 -6.83 6.25 9.09
CA LYS A 130 -7.22 7.64 9.31
C LYS A 130 -7.91 7.80 10.67
N ALA A 131 -7.54 8.86 11.39
CA ALA A 131 -8.06 9.15 12.73
C ALA A 131 -9.54 9.60 12.73
N ILE A 132 -10.00 10.14 11.61
CA ILE A 132 -11.37 10.62 11.39
C ILE A 132 -11.82 10.22 9.97
N PRO A 133 -13.12 10.27 9.65
CA PRO A 133 -13.59 10.15 8.27
C PRO A 133 -12.83 11.12 7.36
N TRP A 134 -12.24 10.60 6.29
CA TRP A 134 -11.31 11.33 5.43
C TRP A 134 -11.51 10.85 3.99
N PHE A 135 -11.51 11.78 3.02
CA PHE A 135 -11.66 11.49 1.58
C PHE A 135 -12.73 10.44 1.22
N VAL A 136 -13.88 10.48 1.89
CA VAL A 136 -15.07 9.62 1.69
C VAL A 136 -14.85 8.13 2.03
N THR A 137 -13.86 7.49 1.43
CA THR A 137 -13.64 6.05 1.48
C THR A 137 -12.44 5.63 2.32
N ASP A 138 -11.61 6.55 2.80
CA ASP A 138 -10.41 6.18 3.54
C ASP A 138 -10.72 5.36 4.79
N ALA A 139 -9.91 4.33 5.02
CA ALA A 139 -10.10 3.42 6.12
C ALA A 139 -9.80 4.06 7.48
N THR A 140 -10.79 4.01 8.37
CA THR A 140 -10.61 4.28 9.80
C THR A 140 -10.45 2.97 10.59
N ALA A 141 -10.03 3.07 11.86
CA ALA A 141 -10.02 1.92 12.78
C ALA A 141 -11.40 1.25 12.89
N THR A 142 -12.48 2.02 12.83
CA THR A 142 -13.85 1.48 12.83
C THR A 142 -14.11 0.64 11.58
N ASP A 143 -13.72 1.13 10.39
CA ASP A 143 -13.94 0.39 9.14
C ASP A 143 -13.10 -0.89 9.08
N PHE A 144 -11.87 -0.87 9.61
CA PHE A 144 -11.00 -2.03 9.73
C PHE A 144 -11.65 -3.15 10.55
N HIS A 145 -12.06 -2.86 11.78
CA HIS A 145 -12.69 -3.84 12.66
C HIS A 145 -14.05 -4.29 12.10
N TRP A 146 -14.83 -3.36 11.55
CA TRP A 146 -16.11 -3.68 10.93
C TRP A 146 -15.92 -4.66 9.77
N THR A 147 -14.94 -4.42 8.89
CA THR A 147 -14.65 -5.27 7.72
C THR A 147 -14.34 -6.70 8.15
N LEU A 148 -13.44 -6.89 9.12
CA LEU A 148 -13.12 -8.23 9.63
C LEU A 148 -14.35 -8.94 10.22
N GLN A 149 -15.18 -8.21 10.96
CA GLN A 149 -16.41 -8.77 11.51
C GLN A 149 -17.42 -9.14 10.43
N GLN A 150 -17.52 -8.36 9.34
CA GLN A 150 -18.39 -8.71 8.22
C GLN A 150 -17.90 -9.91 7.44
N LEU A 151 -16.60 -9.99 7.14
CA LEU A 151 -16.01 -11.14 6.45
C LEU A 151 -16.22 -12.44 7.23
N ARG A 152 -16.08 -12.39 8.57
CA ARG A 152 -16.37 -13.53 9.45
C ARG A 152 -17.81 -14.04 9.35
N LYS A 153 -18.77 -13.17 9.03
CA LYS A 153 -20.20 -13.50 8.91
C LYS A 153 -20.61 -13.97 7.52
N GLN A 154 -19.70 -13.94 6.54
CA GLN A 154 -20.01 -14.37 5.18
C GLN A 154 -20.12 -15.90 5.07
N ASN A 155 -20.84 -16.36 4.04
CA ASN A 155 -21.05 -17.78 3.75
C ASN A 155 -19.88 -18.42 2.96
N GLY A 156 -18.97 -17.62 2.41
CA GLY A 156 -17.79 -18.09 1.70
C GLY A 156 -16.84 -18.82 2.65
N ARG A 157 -16.46 -20.06 2.32
CA ARG A 157 -15.64 -20.91 3.20
C ARG A 157 -14.28 -20.29 3.44
N CYS A 158 -13.58 -19.89 2.37
CA CYS A 158 -12.26 -19.29 2.47
C CYS A 158 -12.35 -17.92 3.15
N THR A 159 -13.30 -17.08 2.73
CA THR A 159 -13.53 -15.76 3.32
C THR A 159 -13.71 -15.83 4.84
N GLN A 160 -14.57 -16.72 5.32
CA GLN A 160 -14.79 -16.89 6.75
C GLN A 160 -13.56 -17.44 7.48
N GLU A 161 -12.85 -18.40 6.89
CA GLU A 161 -11.64 -19.02 7.47
C GLU A 161 -10.50 -18.00 7.62
N PHE A 162 -10.19 -17.26 6.56
CA PHE A 162 -9.18 -16.21 6.60
C PHE A 162 -9.56 -15.06 7.53
N ALA A 163 -10.85 -14.66 7.58
CA ALA A 163 -11.28 -13.66 8.56
C ALA A 163 -11.05 -14.10 10.02
N LYS A 164 -11.24 -15.39 10.33
CA LYS A 164 -10.90 -15.95 11.65
C LYS A 164 -9.39 -15.92 11.91
N ILE A 165 -8.57 -16.26 10.90
CA ILE A 165 -7.10 -16.18 10.99
C ILE A 165 -6.64 -14.75 11.23
N TRP A 166 -7.19 -13.76 10.51
CA TRP A 166 -6.80 -12.36 10.68
C TRP A 166 -7.20 -11.79 12.05
N LEU A 167 -8.36 -12.20 12.57
CA LEU A 167 -8.76 -11.89 13.94
C LEU A 167 -7.83 -12.54 14.98
N LEU A 168 -7.36 -13.77 14.73
CA LEU A 168 -6.36 -14.41 15.57
C LEU A 168 -5.02 -13.66 15.51
N ASN A 169 -4.56 -13.28 14.31
CA ASN A 169 -3.34 -12.50 14.14
C ASN A 169 -3.39 -11.16 14.88
N LEU A 170 -4.56 -10.52 14.94
CA LEU A 170 -4.76 -9.31 15.76
C LEU A 170 -4.61 -9.62 17.25
N ASN A 171 -5.27 -10.68 17.73
CA ASN A 171 -5.20 -11.07 19.14
C ASN A 171 -3.77 -11.48 19.56
N GLU A 172 -3.00 -12.08 18.65
CA GLU A 172 -1.60 -12.48 18.86
C GLU A 172 -0.60 -11.33 18.63
N GLY A 173 -1.05 -10.16 18.18
CA GLY A 173 -0.20 -9.01 17.91
C GLY A 173 0.65 -9.13 16.62
N LYS A 174 0.40 -10.13 15.77
CA LYS A 174 0.99 -10.25 14.43
C LYS A 174 0.42 -9.21 13.47
N PHE A 175 -0.88 -8.93 13.60
CA PHE A 175 -1.48 -7.72 13.05
C PHE A 175 -1.64 -6.71 14.19
N GLU A 176 -1.25 -5.46 13.95
CA GLU A 176 -1.44 -4.34 14.87
C GLU A 176 -2.20 -3.24 14.14
N VAL A 177 -3.22 -2.67 14.77
CA VAL A 177 -3.76 -1.36 14.35
C VAL A 177 -2.99 -0.30 15.12
N ALA A 178 -2.26 0.56 14.41
CA ALA A 178 -1.55 1.65 15.05
C ALA A 178 -2.55 2.61 15.72
N GLU A 179 -2.16 3.18 16.87
CA GLU A 179 -2.95 4.22 17.54
C GLU A 179 -3.34 5.34 16.56
N PRO A 180 -4.58 5.86 16.64
CA PRO A 180 -5.04 6.93 15.78
C PRO A 180 -4.10 8.14 15.82
N ASP A 181 -3.68 8.58 14.65
CA ASP A 181 -2.75 9.69 14.53
C ASP A 181 -3.27 10.74 13.54
N TYR A 182 -3.48 11.96 14.04
CA TYR A 182 -4.02 13.07 13.25
C TYR A 182 -3.08 13.57 12.15
N PHE A 183 -1.81 13.17 12.12
CA PHE A 183 -0.90 13.48 11.02
C PHE A 183 -1.46 12.98 9.68
N TRP A 184 -2.01 11.77 9.65
CA TRP A 184 -2.58 11.16 8.44
C TRP A 184 -3.76 11.96 7.88
N THR A 185 -4.48 12.67 8.74
CA THR A 185 -5.62 13.54 8.41
C THR A 185 -5.29 15.03 8.56
N SER A 186 -4.00 15.38 8.61
CA SER A 186 -3.54 16.77 8.63
C SER A 186 -3.22 17.25 7.22
N PRO A 187 -3.01 18.57 6.98
CA PRO A 187 -2.56 19.05 5.67
C PRO A 187 -1.06 18.82 5.44
N TYR A 188 -0.30 18.33 6.43
CA TYR A 188 1.15 18.21 6.32
C TYR A 188 1.57 17.13 5.33
N GLU A 189 2.60 17.48 4.55
CA GLU A 189 3.36 16.57 3.71
C GLU A 189 4.25 15.67 4.59
N PHE A 190 4.60 14.48 4.10
CA PHE A 190 5.33 13.49 4.89
C PHE A 190 6.72 13.98 5.32
N TYR A 191 7.41 14.76 4.49
CA TYR A 191 8.72 15.33 4.85
C TYR A 191 8.68 16.26 6.07
N ARG A 192 7.51 16.84 6.40
CA ARG A 192 7.33 17.66 7.60
C ARG A 192 7.19 16.83 8.88
N MET A 193 6.94 15.51 8.78
CA MET A 193 6.63 14.65 9.93
C MET A 193 7.72 14.70 11.01
N ARG A 194 8.99 14.76 10.62
CA ARG A 194 10.12 14.83 11.56
C ARG A 194 10.04 16.06 12.46
N ASP A 195 9.52 17.18 11.95
CA ASP A 195 9.41 18.44 12.69
C ASP A 195 8.10 18.51 13.48
N VAL A 196 6.98 18.13 12.85
CA VAL A 196 5.65 18.36 13.42
C VAL A 196 5.15 17.21 14.27
N ARG A 197 5.59 15.96 14.02
CA ARG A 197 5.19 14.73 14.73
C ARG A 197 6.37 13.75 14.84
N PRO A 198 7.45 14.13 15.55
CA PRO A 198 8.69 13.34 15.66
C PRO A 198 8.46 11.93 16.22
N ASP A 199 7.51 11.75 17.15
CA ASP A 199 7.22 10.43 17.73
C ASP A 199 6.66 9.45 16.69
N LEU A 200 5.81 9.95 15.77
CA LEU A 200 5.31 9.13 14.67
C LEU A 200 6.44 8.78 13.71
N TYR A 201 7.31 9.75 13.37
CA TYR A 201 8.47 9.50 12.52
C TYR A 201 9.37 8.43 13.14
N LYS A 202 9.67 8.53 14.43
CA LYS A 202 10.45 7.54 15.18
C LYS A 202 9.77 6.16 15.16
N LYS A 203 8.46 6.10 15.38
CA LYS A 203 7.70 4.84 15.32
C LYS A 203 7.82 4.17 13.94
N LEU A 204 7.79 4.95 12.86
CA LEU A 204 7.97 4.42 11.49
C LEU A 204 9.39 3.91 11.21
N THR A 205 10.42 4.34 11.96
CA THR A 205 11.79 3.80 11.82
C THR A 205 11.94 2.36 12.32
N GLU A 206 10.96 1.86 13.07
CA GLU A 206 10.94 0.46 13.54
C GLU A 206 10.61 -0.53 12.41
N ALA A 207 10.00 -0.06 11.32
CA ALA A 207 9.60 -0.91 10.21
C ALA A 207 10.81 -1.24 9.33
N HIS A 208 10.85 -2.47 8.82
CA HIS A 208 11.71 -2.83 7.70
C HIS A 208 11.22 -2.17 6.42
N MET A 209 9.90 -2.13 6.20
CA MET A 209 9.29 -1.54 5.02
C MET A 209 7.96 -0.87 5.36
N ILE A 210 7.71 0.28 4.74
CA ILE A 210 6.44 1.00 4.79
C ILE A 210 5.79 0.93 3.40
N ILE A 211 4.65 0.27 3.32
CA ILE A 211 3.81 0.19 2.13
C ILE A 211 2.79 1.34 2.18
N ILE A 212 2.92 2.28 1.26
CA ILE A 212 2.12 3.50 1.17
C ILE A 212 1.11 3.33 0.05
N LYS A 213 -0.17 3.28 0.41
CA LYS A 213 -1.28 3.01 -0.52
C LYS A 213 -1.88 4.31 -1.08
N GLY A 214 -2.19 4.31 -2.37
CA GLY A 214 -3.13 5.26 -2.95
C GLY A 214 -2.58 6.64 -3.31
N ASP A 215 -3.42 7.41 -4.01
CA ASP A 215 -3.03 8.69 -4.61
C ASP A 215 -2.89 9.80 -3.56
N CYS A 216 -3.77 9.87 -2.55
CA CYS A 216 -3.69 10.87 -1.49
C CYS A 216 -2.38 10.76 -0.69
N ASN A 217 -2.00 9.54 -0.29
CA ASN A 217 -0.74 9.33 0.41
C ASN A 217 0.45 9.61 -0.50
N TYR A 218 0.39 9.29 -1.80
CA TYR A 218 1.45 9.64 -2.75
C TYR A 218 1.66 11.16 -2.85
N ARG A 219 0.57 11.92 -2.95
CA ARG A 219 0.62 13.39 -2.96
C ARG A 219 1.31 13.94 -1.71
N LYS A 220 0.96 13.43 -0.53
CA LYS A 220 1.64 13.82 0.72
C LYS A 220 3.10 13.35 0.76
N LEU A 221 3.41 12.20 0.18
CA LEU A 221 4.75 11.61 0.14
C LEU A 221 5.73 12.49 -0.66
N ILE A 222 5.30 12.99 -1.82
CA ILE A 222 6.12 13.87 -2.68
C ILE A 222 5.80 15.36 -2.53
N GLY A 223 4.96 15.71 -1.57
CA GLY A 223 4.61 17.09 -1.19
C GLY A 223 3.77 17.88 -2.20
N ASP A 224 3.02 17.19 -3.07
CA ASP A 224 2.05 17.79 -4.02
C ASP A 224 2.62 18.95 -4.87
N PHE A 225 3.94 18.93 -5.12
CA PHE A 225 4.62 19.93 -5.95
C PHE A 225 4.55 19.56 -7.42
N ARG A 226 4.75 20.56 -8.28
CA ARG A 226 4.95 20.37 -9.71
C ARG A 226 6.38 19.92 -10.00
N TRP A 227 6.62 18.63 -9.84
CA TRP A 227 7.89 17.99 -10.18
C TRP A 227 8.06 17.82 -11.68
N ASP A 228 9.30 17.81 -12.15
CA ASP A 228 9.61 17.18 -13.43
C ASP A 228 9.31 15.68 -13.32
N ALA A 229 8.65 15.10 -14.32
CA ALA A 229 8.24 13.70 -14.26
C ALA A 229 9.44 12.73 -14.14
N SER A 230 10.61 13.14 -14.61
CA SER A 230 11.86 12.39 -14.50
C SER A 230 12.68 12.69 -13.25
N GLU A 231 12.26 13.66 -12.42
CA GLU A 231 12.91 13.96 -11.14
C GLU A 231 12.99 12.70 -10.28
N SER A 232 14.12 12.50 -9.59
CA SER A 232 14.35 11.25 -8.89
C SER A 232 13.41 11.10 -7.69
N PHE A 233 12.98 9.87 -7.40
CA PHE A 233 12.06 9.62 -6.29
C PHE A 233 12.64 10.09 -4.95
N ILE A 234 13.95 9.87 -4.72
CA ILE A 234 14.64 10.35 -3.50
C ILE A 234 14.61 11.87 -3.36
N THR A 235 14.79 12.63 -4.44
CA THR A 235 14.67 14.09 -4.42
C THR A 235 13.26 14.49 -3.97
N CYS A 236 12.24 13.86 -4.57
CA CYS A 236 10.84 14.17 -4.31
C CYS A 236 10.38 13.81 -2.90
N LEU A 237 11.02 12.84 -2.23
CA LEU A 237 10.77 12.51 -0.83
C LEU A 237 11.21 13.60 0.15
N ARG A 238 12.11 14.51 -0.27
CA ARG A 238 12.57 15.66 0.53
C ARG A 238 13.04 15.28 1.94
N GLY A 239 13.72 14.13 2.06
CA GLY A 239 14.25 13.62 3.32
C GLY A 239 13.29 12.74 4.14
N PHE A 240 12.06 12.51 3.68
CA PHE A 240 11.17 11.53 4.28
C PHE A 240 11.60 10.10 3.94
N GLN A 241 12.44 9.52 4.80
CA GLN A 241 12.89 8.14 4.65
C GLN A 241 13.11 7.47 6.02
N PRO A 242 12.05 7.23 6.81
CA PRO A 242 12.18 6.57 8.11
C PRO A 242 12.57 5.08 7.99
N ALA A 243 12.17 4.41 6.90
CA ALA A 243 12.44 3.02 6.59
C ALA A 243 12.47 2.82 5.06
N ASN A 244 12.56 1.56 4.58
CA ASN A 244 12.35 1.29 3.16
C ASN A 244 10.93 1.71 2.77
N ILE A 245 10.77 2.41 1.65
CA ILE A 245 9.46 2.90 1.20
C ILE A 245 9.05 2.15 -0.05
N CYS A 246 7.85 1.59 -0.01
CA CYS A 246 7.14 1.03 -1.15
C CYS A 246 5.86 1.85 -1.36
N SER A 247 5.67 2.46 -2.53
CA SER A 247 4.42 3.12 -2.87
C SER A 247 3.66 2.36 -3.94
N LEU A 248 2.41 2.05 -3.66
CA LEU A 248 1.46 1.41 -4.57
C LEU A 248 0.36 2.42 -4.90
N ARG A 249 0.44 3.02 -6.08
CA ARG A 249 -0.41 4.16 -6.44
C ARG A 249 -0.98 4.03 -7.84
N ILE A 250 -2.31 4.05 -7.94
CA ILE A 250 -3.02 4.38 -9.17
C ILE A 250 -2.93 5.89 -9.38
N VAL A 251 -2.49 6.32 -10.56
CA VAL A 251 -2.33 7.73 -10.89
C VAL A 251 -3.71 8.36 -11.11
N LYS A 252 -4.08 9.30 -10.22
CA LYS A 252 -5.35 10.05 -10.27
C LYS A 252 -5.17 11.57 -10.21
N THR A 253 -3.92 12.04 -10.15
CA THR A 253 -3.54 13.45 -10.02
C THR A 253 -2.31 13.75 -10.87
N GLU A 254 -2.21 14.98 -11.39
CA GLU A 254 -1.17 15.48 -12.31
C GLU A 254 0.21 15.68 -11.65
N ILE A 255 0.59 14.80 -10.73
CA ILE A 255 1.92 14.76 -10.14
C ILE A 255 2.51 13.38 -10.34
N ILE A 256 3.79 13.32 -10.67
CA ILE A 256 4.55 12.08 -10.76
C ILE A 256 6.04 12.42 -10.73
N CYS A 257 6.85 11.46 -10.33
CA CYS A 257 8.31 11.54 -10.40
C CYS A 257 8.88 10.15 -10.73
N GLY A 258 10.17 10.07 -11.00
CA GLY A 258 10.91 8.82 -11.22
C GLY A 258 10.57 8.12 -12.53
N MET A 259 9.98 8.82 -13.50
CA MET A 259 9.74 8.29 -14.83
C MET A 259 11.05 8.28 -15.66
N SER A 260 11.18 7.31 -16.55
CA SER A 260 12.25 7.37 -17.57
C SER A 260 12.06 8.61 -18.46
N PRO A 261 13.15 9.29 -18.86
CA PRO A 261 13.07 10.45 -19.75
C PRO A 261 12.26 10.15 -21.02
N GLY A 262 11.39 11.08 -21.44
CA GLY A 262 10.56 10.94 -22.64
C GLY A 262 9.24 10.18 -22.45
N LYS A 263 9.11 9.39 -21.36
CA LYS A 263 7.92 8.55 -21.14
C LYS A 263 6.66 9.36 -20.84
N ASN A 264 6.80 10.46 -20.12
CA ASN A 264 5.66 11.34 -19.81
C ASN A 264 5.14 12.01 -21.08
N GLU A 265 6.05 12.52 -21.91
CA GLU A 265 5.74 13.16 -23.20
C GLU A 265 5.02 12.20 -24.15
N ASP A 266 5.46 10.93 -24.18
CA ASP A 266 4.82 9.90 -25.00
C ASP A 266 3.40 9.55 -24.51
N LEU A 267 3.14 9.59 -23.20
CA LEU A 267 1.80 9.39 -22.65
C LEU A 267 0.90 10.61 -22.92
N ILE A 268 1.42 11.82 -22.75
CA ILE A 268 0.71 13.08 -23.08
C ILE A 268 0.26 13.10 -24.54
N LYS A 269 1.12 12.66 -25.48
CA LYS A 269 0.77 12.55 -26.91
C LYS A 269 -0.37 11.57 -27.17
N LYS A 270 -0.49 10.49 -26.37
CA LYS A 270 -1.56 9.49 -26.50
C LYS A 270 -2.86 9.94 -25.86
N ASN A 271 -2.76 10.51 -24.66
CA ASN A 271 -3.87 11.06 -23.90
C ASN A 271 -3.32 12.17 -22.98
N ASN A 272 -3.69 13.42 -23.24
CA ASN A 272 -3.22 14.55 -22.44
C ASN A 272 -3.71 14.48 -20.97
N GLU A 273 -4.79 13.74 -20.70
CA GLU A 273 -5.38 13.56 -19.37
C GLU A 273 -5.05 12.18 -18.77
N TRP A 274 -3.97 11.51 -19.22
CA TRP A 274 -3.65 10.15 -18.79
C TRP A 274 -3.46 10.02 -17.27
N MET A 275 -2.98 11.07 -16.58
CA MET A 275 -2.82 11.07 -15.12
C MET A 275 -4.15 11.18 -14.36
N LEU A 276 -5.23 11.53 -15.04
CA LEU A 276 -6.58 11.66 -14.47
C LEU A 276 -7.48 10.49 -14.88
N SER A 277 -7.03 9.60 -15.77
CA SER A 277 -7.85 8.50 -16.27
C SER A 277 -8.03 7.36 -15.25
N GLY A 278 -7.15 7.26 -14.25
CA GLY A 278 -7.10 6.14 -13.31
C GLY A 278 -6.59 4.83 -13.95
N GLU A 279 -6.15 4.84 -15.21
CA GLU A 279 -5.78 3.62 -15.92
C GLU A 279 -4.32 3.20 -15.68
N TYR A 280 -3.50 4.08 -15.07
CA TYR A 280 -2.06 3.90 -14.90
C TYR A 280 -1.67 3.71 -13.45
N GLY A 281 -0.66 2.88 -13.21
CA GLY A 281 -0.22 2.51 -11.88
C GLY A 281 1.29 2.61 -11.71
N THR A 282 1.73 2.86 -10.49
CA THR A 282 3.12 2.91 -10.10
C THR A 282 3.38 2.02 -8.89
N ILE A 283 4.46 1.25 -8.96
CA ILE A 283 5.07 0.49 -7.88
C ILE A 283 6.47 1.07 -7.72
N GLN A 284 6.61 2.05 -6.82
CA GLN A 284 7.88 2.73 -6.57
C GLN A 284 8.51 2.22 -5.28
N PHE A 285 9.81 1.96 -5.32
CA PHE A 285 10.57 1.49 -4.17
C PHE A 285 11.82 2.33 -3.97
N ILE A 286 12.15 2.58 -2.72
CA ILE A 286 13.47 3.07 -2.34
C ILE A 286 13.94 2.41 -1.05
N GLU A 287 15.16 1.92 -1.08
CA GLU A 287 15.84 1.35 0.07
C GLU A 287 16.40 2.46 0.96
N ASN A 288 16.25 2.28 2.27
CA ASN A 288 16.75 3.18 3.29
C ASN A 288 18.27 3.05 3.41
N ASN A 289 18.98 3.97 2.77
CA ASN A 289 20.43 4.01 2.78
C ASN A 289 21.03 4.69 4.01
N TYR A 290 20.29 4.86 5.11
CA TYR A 290 20.90 5.22 6.39
C TYR A 290 21.76 4.05 6.87
N CYS A 291 22.98 4.04 6.37
CA CYS A 291 24.11 3.29 6.88
C CYS A 291 24.14 3.47 8.41
N SER A 292 24.34 2.39 9.15
CA SER A 292 24.57 2.37 10.61
C SER A 292 25.82 3.14 11.08
N CYS A 293 26.33 4.06 10.26
CA CYS A 293 27.39 5.02 10.58
C CYS A 293 26.91 6.18 11.51
N SER A 294 25.85 5.99 12.29
CA SER A 294 25.44 6.98 13.29
C SER A 294 26.20 6.85 14.62
N GLU A 295 26.98 5.78 14.81
CA GLU A 295 27.89 5.67 15.96
C GLU A 295 29.20 6.44 15.77
N THR A 296 29.70 6.59 14.54
CA THR A 296 31.00 7.26 14.30
C THR A 296 30.95 8.78 14.20
N LEU A 297 29.78 9.41 13.99
CA LEU A 297 29.68 10.88 13.90
C LEU A 297 29.48 11.57 15.26
N ARG A 298 29.06 10.85 16.31
CA ARG A 298 28.97 11.41 17.67
C ARG A 298 30.35 11.62 18.29
N ASP A 299 31.31 10.75 17.99
CA ASP A 299 32.68 10.84 18.51
C ASP A 299 33.53 11.93 17.83
N ILE A 300 33.11 12.41 16.65
CA ILE A 300 33.83 13.47 15.93
C ILE A 300 33.35 14.88 16.36
N MET A 301 32.12 15.02 16.86
CA MET A 301 31.55 16.33 17.23
C MET A 301 31.64 16.67 18.73
N ASN A 302 32.17 15.78 19.56
CA ASN A 302 32.52 16.07 20.95
C ASN A 302 33.91 15.48 21.29
N PRO A 303 35.00 16.12 20.87
CA PRO A 303 36.28 15.89 21.52
C PRO A 303 36.20 16.52 22.92
N ASN A 304 36.43 15.71 23.95
CA ASN A 304 36.81 16.24 25.27
C ASN A 304 37.99 17.22 25.14
#